data_AF-A0A176S3F4-F1
#
_entry.id   AF-A0A176S3F4-F1
#
_cell.length_a   1.000
_cell.length_b   1.000
_cell.length_c   1.000
_cell.angle_alpha   90.00
_cell.angle_beta   90.00
_cell.angle_gamma   90.00
#
_symmetry.space_group_name_H-M   'P 1'
#
loop_
_entity.id
_entity.type
_entity.pdbx_description
1 polymer ?
#
loop_
_entity_poly.entity_id
_entity_poly.type
_entity_poly.pdbx_seq_one_letter_code
_entity_poly.pdbx_strand_id
1 'polypeptide(L)' 'MSCGAEIGLRRLEVRPTATQCIDCKTRDENQEKYYAR' A
#
# COMPACT_ATOMS: atom_id res chain seq x y z
N MET A 1 -0.01 8.48 3.09
CA MET A 1 1.04 8.63 4.13
C MET A 1 1.55 7.24 4.48
N SER A 2 2.85 6.97 4.33
CA SER A 2 3.45 5.69 4.73
C SER A 2 3.48 5.61 6.26
N CYS A 3 3.02 4.49 6.82
CA CYS A 3 2.92 4.32 8.27
C CYS A 3 4.25 3.96 8.96
N GLY A 4 5.35 3.83 8.20
CA GLY A 4 6.65 3.40 8.71
C GLY A 4 6.76 1.90 9.00
N ALA A 5 5.70 1.11 8.75
CA ALA A 5 5.76 -0.34 8.85
C ALA A 5 6.65 -0.95 7.75
N GLU A 6 7.29 -2.07 8.06
CA GLU A 6 8.17 -2.78 7.13
C GLU A 6 7.39 -3.25 5.88
N ILE A 7 8.01 -3.10 4.71
CA ILE A 7 7.46 -3.62 3.45
C ILE A 7 7.97 -5.04 3.29
N GLY A 8 7.09 -6.02 3.48
CA GLY A 8 7.47 -7.43 3.42
C GLY A 8 8.17 -7.80 2.10
N LEU A 9 9.21 -8.62 2.19
CA LEU A 9 10.09 -9.01 1.07
C LEU A 9 9.30 -9.50 -0.15
N ARG A 10 8.29 -10.35 0.04
CA ARG A 10 7.46 -10.87 -1.06
C ARG A 10 6.79 -9.76 -1.87
N ARG A 11 6.42 -8.64 -1.23
CA ARG A 11 5.85 -7.47 -1.91
C ARG A 11 6.92 -6.74 -2.72
N LEU A 12 8.12 -6.60 -2.18
CA LEU A 12 9.27 -5.99 -2.89
C LEU A 12 9.77 -6.87 -4.05
N GLU A 13 9.73 -8.20 -3.93
CA GLU A 13 10.11 -9.11 -5.02
C GLU A 13 9.20 -8.96 -6.25
N VAL A 14 7.88 -8.82 -6.03
CA VAL A 14 6.89 -8.65 -7.11
C VAL A 14 6.78 -7.19 -7.55
N ARG A 15 7.02 -6.25 -6.62
CA ARG A 15 6.89 -4.80 -6.78
C ARG A 15 8.06 -4.08 -6.08
N PRO A 16 9.25 -4.01 -6.69
CA PRO A 16 10.47 -3.48 -6.04
C PRO A 16 10.43 -1.98 -5.78
N THR A 17 9.51 -1.26 -6.43
CA THR A 17 9.30 0.18 -6.25
C THR A 17 8.18 0.49 -5.24
N ALA A 18 7.64 -0.52 -4.55
CA ALA A 18 6.60 -0.30 -3.55
C ALA A 18 7.14 0.56 -2.39
N THR A 19 6.52 1.73 -2.18
CA THR A 19 6.86 2.66 -1.07
C THR A 19 5.87 2.59 0.10
N GLN A 20 4.78 1.83 -0.07
CA GLN A 20 3.74 1.63 0.93
C GLN A 20 3.70 0.17 1.38
N CYS A 21 3.49 -0.05 2.68
CA CYS A 21 3.15 -1.36 3.20
C CYS A 21 1.78 -1.83 2.66
N ILE A 22 1.46 -3.10 2.87
CA ILE A 22 0.21 -3.70 2.37
C ILE A 22 -1.02 -2.96 2.92
N ASP A 23 -1.04 -2.64 4.23
CA ASP A 23 -2.18 -1.99 4.88
C ASP A 23 -2.40 -0.56 4.39
N CYS A 24 -1.33 0.20 4.20
CA CYS A 24 -1.41 1.55 3.63
C CYS A 24 -2.00 1.51 2.23
N LYS A 25 -1.57 0.57 1.38
CA LYS A 25 -2.10 0.47 0.02
C LYS A 25 -3.57 0.06 0.03
N THR A 26 -3.97 -0.89 0.89
CA THR A 26 -5.38 -1.28 1.02
C THR A 26 -6.25 -0.12 1.52
N ARG A 27 -5.73 0.70 2.43
CA ARG A 27 -6.43 1.92 2.89
C ARG A 27 -6.61 2.93 1.76
N ASP A 28 -5.57 3.20 0.97
CA ASP A 28 -5.66 4.06 -0.21
C ASP A 28 -6.72 3.52 -1.19
N GLU A 29 -6.66 2.23 -1.53
CA GLU A 29 -7.62 1.62 -2.47
C GLU A 29 -9.07 1.70 -1.98
N ASN A 30 -9.31 1.52 -0.68
CA ASN A 30 -10.63 1.66 -0.08
C ASN A 30 -11.11 3.12 -0.09
N GLN A 31 -10.19 4.06 0.14
CA GLN A 31 -10.48 5.49 0.11
C GLN A 31 -10.79 5.96 -1.32
N GLU A 32 -10.04 5.51 -2.32
CA GLU A 32 -10.30 5.74 -3.74
C GLU A 32 -11.71 5.27 -4.11
N LYS A 33 -12.11 4.06 -3.69
CA LYS A 33 -13.47 3.54 -3.90
C LYS A 33 -14.55 4.37 -3.22
N TYR A 34 -14.31 4.85 -2.00
CA TYR A 34 -15.28 5.67 -1.27
C TYR A 34 -15.51 7.02 -1.95
N TYR A 35 -14.45 7.64 -2.48
CA TYR A 35 -14.54 8.95 -3.15
C TYR A 35 -14.94 8.88 -4.63
N ALA A 36 -14.81 7.72 -5.29
CA ALA A 36 -15.27 7.52 -6.67
C ALA A 36 -16.80 7.38 -6.82
N ARG A 37 -17.54 7.48 -5.71
CA ARG A 37 -19.01 7.49 -5.65
C ARG A 37 -19.56 8.90 -5.90
#